data_AF-A0AAD4Z5I4-F1
#
_entry.id   AF-A0AAD4Z5I4-F1
#
_cell.length_a   1.000
_cell.length_b   1.000
_cell.length_c   1.000
_cell.angle_alpha   90.00
_cell.angle_beta   90.00
_cell.angle_gamma   90.00
#
_symmetry.space_group_name_H-M   'P 1'
#
loop_
_entity.id
_entity.type
_entity.pdbx_description
1 polymer ?
#
loop_
_entity_poly.entity_id
_entity_poly.type
_entity_poly.pdbx_seq_one_letter_code
_entity_poly.pdbx_strand_id
1 'polypeptide(L)'
;MKFSVSPVVRVAVQCKVASDLPKTVVPVMSKSPNKQYRLYMEARPLEEGLPEAIDDGRIGPRDDPKIRSKILAEEFGWDKDLAKKIWCFGPETTGPNMVVDMCKGVQYLNEN
;
A
#
# COMPACT_ATOMS: atom_id res chain seq x y z
N MET A 1 -31.48 -20.21 27.88
CA MET A 1 -30.95 -20.07 26.51
C MET A 1 -29.43 -20.03 26.58
N LYS A 2 -28.73 -20.98 25.94
CA LYS A 2 -27.27 -20.93 25.79
C LYS A 2 -26.98 -20.30 24.42
N PHE A 3 -26.41 -19.10 24.41
CA PHE A 3 -25.93 -18.49 23.18
C PHE A 3 -24.52 -19.01 22.90
N SER A 4 -24.31 -19.59 21.72
CA SER A 4 -22.99 -19.93 21.21
C SER A 4 -22.55 -18.78 20.31
N VAL A 5 -21.49 -18.09 20.70
CA VAL A 5 -20.79 -17.13 19.84
C VAL A 5 -19.58 -17.86 19.25
N SER A 6 -19.55 -17.99 17.92
CA SER A 6 -18.41 -18.56 17.21
C SER A 6 -17.33 -17.47 17.03
N PRO A 7 -16.05 -17.76 17.32
CA PRO A 7 -14.99 -16.80 17.09
C PRO A 7 -14.81 -16.55 15.59
N VAL A 8 -14.77 -15.28 15.19
CA VAL A 8 -14.45 -14.87 13.83
C VAL A 8 -12.93 -14.76 13.72
N VAL A 9 -12.33 -15.57 12.84
CA VAL A 9 -10.89 -15.48 12.53
C VAL A 9 -10.71 -14.42 11.45
N ARG A 10 -9.89 -13.39 11.73
CA ARG A 10 -9.45 -12.44 10.69
C ARG A 10 -8.31 -13.09 9.90
N VAL A 11 -8.53 -13.31 8.60
CA VAL A 11 -7.50 -13.84 7.70
C VAL A 11 -6.74 -12.66 7.10
N ALA A 12 -5.47 -12.51 7.46
CA ALA A 12 -4.56 -11.61 6.77
C ALA A 12 -3.86 -12.38 5.64
N VAL A 13 -3.96 -11.86 4.41
CA VAL A 13 -3.25 -12.44 3.26
C VAL A 13 -1.94 -11.70 3.12
N GLN A 14 -0.83 -12.37 3.45
CA GLN A 14 0.51 -11.86 3.21
C GLN A 14 1.09 -12.52 1.96
N CYS A 15 1.66 -11.72 1.07
CA CYS A 15 2.41 -12.21 -0.07
C CYS A 15 3.76 -12.76 0.43
N LYS A 16 3.84 -14.07 0.72
CA LYS A 16 5.01 -14.69 1.35
C LYS A 16 6.24 -14.80 0.44
N VAL A 17 6.05 -14.91 -0.87
CA VAL A 17 7.14 -15.01 -1.84
C VAL A 17 6.74 -14.29 -3.13
N ALA A 18 7.59 -13.38 -3.62
CA ALA A 18 7.36 -12.65 -4.88
C ALA A 18 7.19 -13.59 -6.09
N SER A 19 7.73 -14.81 -6.03
CA SER A 19 7.60 -15.86 -7.05
C SER A 19 6.28 -16.64 -7.00
N ASP A 20 5.57 -16.62 -5.87
CA ASP A 20 4.32 -17.38 -5.68
C ASP A 20 3.08 -16.59 -6.10
N LEU A 21 3.23 -15.27 -6.32
CA LEU A 21 2.23 -14.53 -7.08
C LEU A 21 2.37 -14.92 -8.55
N PRO A 22 1.28 -15.25 -9.25
CA PRO A 22 1.32 -15.40 -10.70
C PRO A 22 1.73 -14.06 -11.33
N LYS A 23 3.03 -13.83 -11.52
CA LYS A 23 3.61 -12.76 -12.35
C LYS A 23 3.06 -11.34 -12.11
N THR A 24 3.06 -10.80 -10.88
CA THR A 24 2.63 -9.40 -10.62
C THR A 24 3.76 -8.40 -10.39
N VAL A 25 4.99 -8.70 -10.83
CA VAL A 25 5.95 -7.63 -11.21
C VAL A 25 5.55 -7.02 -12.56
N VAL A 26 4.53 -7.57 -13.22
CA VAL A 26 3.99 -7.05 -14.47
C VAL A 26 2.89 -6.03 -14.15
N PRO A 27 2.96 -4.81 -14.69
CA PRO A 27 1.91 -3.82 -14.51
C PRO A 27 0.59 -4.32 -15.11
N VAL A 28 -0.46 -4.33 -14.31
CA VAL A 28 -1.83 -4.64 -14.75
C VAL A 28 -2.56 -3.36 -15.13
N MET A 29 -3.49 -3.45 -16.08
CA MET A 29 -4.25 -2.31 -16.58
C MET A 29 -5.74 -2.58 -16.56
N SER A 30 -6.51 -1.65 -15.99
CA SER A 30 -7.97 -1.64 -16.02
C SER A 30 -8.49 -0.42 -16.79
N LYS A 31 -9.67 -0.55 -17.40
CA LYS A 31 -10.34 0.53 -18.14
C LYS A 31 -11.67 0.87 -17.47
N SER A 32 -12.02 2.16 -17.47
CA SER A 32 -13.36 2.60 -17.08
C SER A 32 -14.42 2.08 -18.07
N PRO A 33 -15.70 1.98 -17.66
CA PRO A 33 -16.79 1.53 -18.54
C PRO A 33 -16.91 2.36 -19.84
N ASN A 34 -16.70 3.67 -19.74
CA ASN A 34 -16.72 4.60 -20.87
C ASN A 34 -15.43 4.57 -21.73
N LYS A 35 -14.43 3.74 -21.36
CA LYS A 35 -13.13 3.55 -22.03
C LYS A 35 -12.26 4.82 -22.13
N GLN A 36 -12.58 5.87 -21.38
CA GLN A 36 -11.80 7.12 -21.38
C GLN A 36 -10.62 7.06 -20.42
N TYR A 37 -10.74 6.33 -19.30
CA TYR A 37 -9.70 6.24 -18.28
C TYR A 37 -9.07 4.85 -18.29
N ARG A 38 -7.75 4.82 -18.07
CA ARG A 38 -6.98 3.61 -17.86
C ARG A 38 -6.18 3.76 -16.58
N LEU A 39 -6.28 2.78 -15.71
CA LEU A 39 -5.52 2.70 -14.48
C LEU A 39 -4.47 1.60 -14.62
N TYR A 40 -3.22 1.94 -14.33
CA TYR A 40 -2.12 0.99 -14.29
C TYR A 40 -1.68 0.80 -12.85
N MET A 41 -1.51 -0.45 -12.42
CA MET A 41 -1.07 -0.79 -11.07
C MET A 41 -0.03 -1.91 -11.11
N GLU A 42 0.94 -1.81 -10.21
CA GLU A 42 1.91 -2.87 -9.92
C GLU A 42 1.86 -3.13 -8.41
N ALA A 43 1.91 -4.39 -8.00
CA ALA A 43 1.85 -4.78 -6.60
C ALA A 43 3.14 -5.50 -6.23
N ARG A 44 3.74 -5.10 -5.11
CA ARG A 44 4.91 -5.73 -4.52
C ARG A 44 4.68 -5.98 -3.03
N PRO A 45 5.25 -7.05 -2.46
CA PRO A 45 5.22 -7.23 -1.00
C PRO A 45 5.94 -6.07 -0.31
N LEU A 46 5.51 -5.74 0.91
CA LEU A 46 6.25 -4.81 1.77
C LEU A 46 7.55 -5.45 2.25
N GLU A 47 8.54 -4.61 2.54
CA GLU A 47 9.81 -5.05 3.12
C GLU A 47 9.59 -5.64 4.52
N GLU A 48 10.47 -6.55 4.93
CA GLU A 48 10.40 -7.21 6.23
C GLU A 48 10.40 -6.18 7.39
N GLY A 49 9.51 -6.35 8.36
CA GLY A 49 9.38 -5.44 9.51
C GLY A 49 8.55 -4.17 9.25
N LEU A 50 8.30 -3.81 7.99
CA LEU A 50 7.49 -2.64 7.66
C LEU A 50 6.00 -2.82 8.00
N PRO A 51 5.36 -3.98 7.72
CA PRO A 51 3.99 -4.25 8.17
C PRO A 51 3.82 -4.07 9.69
N GLU A 52 4.76 -4.61 10.47
CA GLU A 52 4.74 -4.54 11.93
C GLU A 52 4.92 -3.09 12.41
N ALA A 53 5.82 -2.32 11.80
CA ALA A 53 5.99 -0.91 12.10
C ALA A 53 4.74 -0.07 11.80
N ILE A 54 3.94 -0.47 10.81
CA ILE A 54 2.65 0.17 10.50
C ILE A 54 1.59 -0.22 11.53
N ASP A 55 1.46 -1.50 11.85
CA ASP A 55 0.51 -2.00 12.85
C ASP A 55 0.78 -1.45 14.26
N ASP A 56 2.06 -1.27 14.63
CA ASP A 56 2.48 -0.65 15.88
C ASP A 56 2.25 0.88 15.91
N GLY A 57 1.87 1.48 14.77
CA GLY A 57 1.62 2.91 14.63
C GLY A 57 2.88 3.77 14.62
N ARG A 58 4.07 3.18 14.39
CA ARG A 58 5.33 3.89 14.21
C ARG A 58 5.39 4.61 12.86
N ILE A 59 4.72 4.03 11.86
CA ILE A 59 4.54 4.60 10.52
C ILE A 59 3.04 4.61 10.20
N GLY A 60 2.50 5.76 9.85
CA GLY A 60 1.10 5.89 9.53
C GLY A 60 0.75 7.09 8.64
N PRO A 61 -0.55 7.29 8.37
CA PRO A 61 -1.02 8.38 7.53
C PRO A 61 -0.88 9.76 8.19
N ARG A 62 -0.81 9.82 9.52
CA ARG A 62 -0.76 11.08 10.30
C ARG A 62 0.65 11.65 10.45
N ASP A 63 1.67 10.87 10.13
CA ASP A 63 3.06 11.32 10.23
C ASP A 63 3.40 12.35 9.17
N ASP A 64 4.25 13.30 9.53
CA ASP A 64 4.78 14.26 8.56
C ASP A 64 5.49 13.52 7.40
N PRO A 65 5.15 13.81 6.13
CA PRO A 65 5.72 13.09 4.99
C PRO A 65 7.25 13.13 4.92
N LYS A 66 7.91 14.19 5.40
CA LYS A 66 9.38 14.26 5.41
C LYS A 66 9.96 13.31 6.44
N ILE A 67 9.39 13.30 7.64
CA ILE A 67 9.82 12.38 8.72
C ILE A 67 9.59 10.93 8.28
N ARG A 68 8.39 10.63 7.78
CA ARG A 68 8.05 9.29 7.27
C ARG A 68 8.99 8.84 6.16
N SER A 69 9.30 9.72 5.20
CA SER A 69 10.25 9.39 4.12
C SER A 69 11.66 9.10 4.62
N LYS A 70 12.08 9.73 5.73
CA LYS A 70 13.38 9.49 6.34
C LYS A 70 13.42 8.12 7.01
N ILE A 71 12.41 7.78 7.81
CA ILE A 71 12.30 6.48 8.48
C ILE A 71 12.26 5.35 7.43
N LEU A 72 11.43 5.49 6.40
CA LEU A 72 11.33 4.49 5.33
C LEU A 72 12.66 4.28 4.59
N ALA A 73 13.41 5.36 4.35
CA ALA A 73 14.71 5.25 3.69
C ALA A 73 15.81 4.66 4.58
N GLU A 74 15.85 5.04 5.86
CA GLU A 74 16.91 4.64 6.79
C GLU A 74 16.70 3.23 7.35
N GLU A 75 15.46 2.86 7.68
CA GLU A 75 15.14 1.57 8.31
C GLU A 75 14.75 0.50 7.28
N PHE A 76 14.15 0.87 6.15
CA PHE A 76 13.58 -0.07 5.18
C PHE A 76 14.14 0.08 3.75
N GLY A 77 15.16 0.93 3.55
CA GLY A 77 15.85 1.07 2.26
C GLY A 77 15.01 1.68 1.13
N TRP A 78 13.91 2.37 1.45
CA TRP A 78 13.06 3.00 0.44
C TRP A 78 13.72 4.23 -0.20
N ASP A 79 13.34 4.50 -1.45
CA ASP A 79 13.63 5.78 -2.08
C ASP A 79 12.84 6.91 -1.40
N LYS A 80 13.54 7.99 -1.01
CA LYS A 80 12.94 9.12 -0.27
C LYS A 80 11.89 9.85 -1.09
N ASP A 81 12.05 9.96 -2.41
CA ASP A 81 11.11 10.67 -3.26
C ASP A 81 9.88 9.82 -3.56
N LEU A 82 10.05 8.50 -3.64
CA LEU A 82 8.96 7.53 -3.69
C LEU A 82 8.13 7.56 -2.39
N ALA A 83 8.80 7.53 -1.24
CA ALA A 83 8.14 7.51 0.07
C ALA A 83 7.30 8.77 0.34
N LYS A 84 7.63 9.92 -0.26
CA LYS A 84 6.81 11.14 -0.18
C LYS A 84 5.52 11.04 -0.98
N LYS A 85 5.44 10.14 -1.96
CA LYS A 85 4.27 9.93 -2.84
C LYS A 85 3.33 8.84 -2.34
N ILE A 86 3.47 8.41 -1.09
CA ILE A 86 2.49 7.53 -0.45
C ILE A 86 1.16 8.29 -0.38
N TRP A 87 0.14 7.74 -1.04
CA TRP A 87 -1.20 8.31 -1.08
C TRP A 87 -1.99 7.91 0.15
N CYS A 88 -2.07 6.62 0.45
CA CYS A 88 -2.85 6.13 1.58
C CYS A 88 -2.31 4.81 2.13
N PHE A 89 -2.73 4.53 3.37
CA PHE A 89 -2.54 3.27 4.07
C PHE A 89 -3.89 2.54 4.19
N GLY A 90 -3.86 1.22 4.38
CA GLY A 90 -5.09 0.45 4.55
C GLY A 90 -4.84 -1.00 5.01
N PRO A 91 -5.87 -1.71 5.48
CA PRO A 91 -7.29 -1.33 5.56
C PRO A 91 -7.56 -0.23 6.60
N GLU A 92 -8.74 0.40 6.51
CA GLU A 92 -9.25 1.37 7.51
C GLU A 92 -8.33 2.57 7.79
N THR A 93 -7.56 3.00 6.78
CA THR A 93 -6.58 4.12 6.82
C THR A 93 -5.30 3.87 7.62
N THR A 94 -5.20 2.79 8.39
CA THR A 94 -4.04 2.54 9.26
C THR A 94 -3.38 1.18 9.07
N GLY A 95 -3.97 0.27 8.31
CA GLY A 95 -3.44 -1.08 8.17
C GLY A 95 -2.18 -1.20 7.30
N PRO A 96 -1.58 -2.41 7.25
CA PRO A 96 -0.27 -2.68 6.67
C PRO A 96 -0.32 -2.91 5.15
N ASN A 97 -1.00 -2.04 4.42
CA ASN A 97 -0.95 -1.91 2.97
C ASN A 97 -0.79 -0.43 2.63
N MET A 98 -0.11 -0.15 1.52
CA MET A 98 0.13 1.22 1.09
C MET A 98 -0.02 1.36 -0.43
N VAL A 99 -0.56 2.49 -0.85
CA VAL A 99 -0.66 2.89 -2.26
C VAL A 99 0.30 4.03 -2.49
N VAL A 100 1.16 3.90 -3.50
CA VAL A 100 2.19 4.89 -3.83
C VAL A 100 1.98 5.37 -5.25
N ASP A 101 1.95 6.69 -5.45
CA ASP A 101 1.86 7.26 -6.78
C ASP A 101 3.20 7.19 -7.51
N MET A 102 3.23 6.39 -8.58
CA MET A 102 4.38 6.20 -9.47
C MET A 102 4.23 6.88 -10.82
N CYS A 103 3.16 7.65 -11.03
CA CYS A 103 2.91 8.36 -12.27
C CYS A 103 4.05 9.36 -12.58
N LYS A 104 4.47 9.38 -13.85
CA LYS A 104 5.42 10.35 -14.38
C LYS A 104 4.80 11.07 -15.57
N GLY A 105 4.93 12.39 -15.62
CA GLY A 105 4.47 13.20 -16.76
C GLY A 105 2.95 13.30 -16.90
N VAL A 106 2.18 12.99 -15.86
CA VAL A 106 0.72 13.11 -15.90
C VAL A 106 0.34 14.53 -15.49
N GLN A 107 -0.30 15.24 -16.41
CA GLN A 107 -0.88 16.57 -16.19
C GLN A 107 -2.36 16.41 -15.85
N TYR A 108 -2.90 17.28 -14.97
CA TYR A 108 -4.31 17.32 -14.58
C TYR A 108 -4.83 16.13 -13.74
N LEU A 109 -3.99 15.52 -12.90
CA LEU A 109 -4.46 14.45 -11.99
C LEU A 109 -5.29 14.97 -10.81
N ASN A 110 -5.03 16.21 -10.39
CA ASN A 110 -5.80 16.89 -9.36
C ASN A 110 -6.98 17.57 -10.05
N GLU A 111 -8.16 16.99 -9.94
CA GLU A 111 -9.40 17.67 -10.30
C GLU A 111 -9.58 18.89 -9.37
N ASN A 112 -9.96 20.03 -9.96
CA ASN A 112 -10.17 21.30 -9.25
C ASN A 112 -11.19 21.20 -8.12
#